data_AF-A0A6N8DLB9-F1
#
_entry.id   AF-A0A6N8DLB9-F1
#
_cell.length_a   1.000
_cell.length_b   1.000
_cell.length_c   1.000
_cell.angle_alpha   90.00
_cell.angle_beta   90.00
_cell.angle_gamma   90.00
#
_symmetry.space_group_name_H-M   'P 1'
#
loop_
_entity.id
_entity.type
_entity.pdbx_description
1 polymer ?
#
loop_
_entity_poly.entity_id
_entity_poly.type
_entity_poly.pdbx_seq_one_letter_code
_entity_poly.pdbx_strand_id
1 'polypeptide(L)' 'MSEIAHDTEAKLLRMAVQIADYYKAYGDTAPGAIAGHINKFWTPKMREEFLCAATGRTLEPPPLDAARALVKRRKAEVF' A
#
# COMPACT_ATOMS: atom_id res chain seq x y z
N MET A 1 13.79 -11.10 17.09
CA MET A 1 12.54 -10.35 16.82
C MET A 1 12.48 -9.71 15.42
N SER A 2 13.49 -9.84 14.54
CA SER A 2 13.47 -9.15 13.23
C SER A 2 12.91 -9.96 12.04
N GLU A 3 12.82 -11.29 12.13
CA GLU A 3 12.31 -12.14 11.02
C GLU A 3 10.81 -11.92 10.73
N ILE A 4 9.99 -11.80 11.78
CA ILE A 4 8.52 -11.69 11.67
C ILE A 4 8.07 -10.37 11.01
N ALA A 5 8.83 -9.29 11.21
CA ALA A 5 8.53 -8.00 10.60
C ALA A 5 8.68 -8.05 9.07
N HIS A 6 9.74 -8.71 8.59
CA HIS A 6 10.01 -8.85 7.16
C HIS A 6 8.94 -9.68 6.44
N ASP A 7 8.44 -10.74 7.09
CA ASP A 7 7.34 -11.55 6.56
C ASP A 7 6.02 -10.76 6.44
N THR A 8 5.76 -9.87 7.40
CA THR A 8 4.57 -9.02 7.40
C THR A 8 4.63 -7.99 6.28
N GLU A 9 5.76 -7.31 6.11
CA GLU A 9 5.99 -6.35 5.02
C GLU A 9 5.90 -7.00 3.64
N ALA A 10 6.55 -8.15 3.45
CA ALA A 10 6.50 -8.90 2.20
C ALA A 10 5.07 -9.37 1.87
N LYS A 11 4.29 -9.74 2.88
CA LYS A 11 2.87 -10.09 2.72
C LYS A 11 2.03 -8.89 2.30
N LEU A 12 2.21 -7.73 2.92
CA LEU A 12 1.48 -6.52 2.55
C LEU A 12 1.79 -6.09 1.13
N LEU A 13 3.06 -6.15 0.70
CA LEU A 13 3.45 -5.87 -0.68
C LEU A 13 2.78 -6.84 -1.67
N ARG A 14 2.76 -8.14 -1.39
CA ARG A 14 2.05 -9.13 -2.22
C ARG A 14 0.55 -8.82 -2.33
N MET A 15 -0.10 -8.48 -1.21
CA MET A 15 -1.51 -8.10 -1.22
C MET A 15 -1.75 -6.83 -2.04
N ALA A 16 -0.86 -5.84 -1.93
CA ALA A 16 -0.96 -4.60 -2.69
C ALA A 16 -0.86 -4.83 -4.20
N VAL A 17 0.01 -5.75 -4.64
CA VAL A 17 0.11 -6.18 -6.05
C VAL A 17 -1.19 -6.85 -6.51
N GLN A 18 -1.75 -7.77 -5.71
CA GLN A 18 -3.02 -8.42 -6.05
C GLN A 18 -4.19 -7.42 -6.17
N ILE A 19 -4.23 -6.39 -5.32
CA ILE A 19 -5.20 -5.29 -5.43
C ILE A 19 -4.95 -4.51 -6.73
N ALA A 20 -3.70 -4.21 -7.06
CA ALA A 20 -3.35 -3.49 -8.28
C ALA A 20 -3.71 -4.27 -9.56
N ASP A 21 -3.52 -5.59 -9.56
CA ASP A 21 -3.92 -6.47 -10.66
C ASP A 21 -5.44 -6.43 -10.88
N TYR A 22 -6.24 -6.43 -9.81
CA TYR A 22 -7.70 -6.28 -9.90
C TYR A 22 -8.10 -4.95 -10.55
N TYR A 23 -7.44 -3.84 -10.15
CA TYR A 23 -7.73 -2.51 -10.67
C TYR A 23 -7.03 -2.20 -12.00
N LYS A 24 -6.27 -3.13 -12.60
CA LYS A 24 -5.53 -2.90 -13.85
C LYS A 24 -6.44 -2.45 -15.01
N ALA A 25 -7.68 -2.94 -15.05
CA ALA A 25 -8.67 -2.56 -16.06
C ALA A 25 -9.18 -1.11 -15.94
N TYR A 26 -8.89 -0.43 -14.82
CA TYR A 26 -9.38 0.92 -14.53
C TYR A 26 -8.50 2.03 -15.17
N GLY A 27 -7.41 1.66 -15.85
CA GLY A 27 -6.53 2.57 -16.58
C GLY A 27 -6.03 3.71 -15.69
N ASP A 28 -6.21 4.95 -16.14
CA ASP A 28 -5.73 6.16 -15.45
C ASP A 28 -6.37 6.37 -14.07
N THR A 29 -7.52 5.76 -13.80
CA THR A 29 -8.20 5.86 -12.50
C THR A 29 -7.71 4.82 -11.48
N ALA A 30 -6.89 3.85 -11.92
CA ALA A 30 -6.41 2.75 -11.09
C ALA A 30 -5.64 3.22 -9.84
N PRO A 31 -4.71 4.21 -9.89
CA PRO A 31 -3.98 4.64 -8.69
C PRO A 31 -4.90 5.12 -7.56
N GLY A 32 -5.94 5.89 -7.92
CA GLY A 32 -6.94 6.37 -6.96
C GLY A 32 -7.80 5.24 -6.39
N ALA A 33 -8.20 4.28 -7.24
CA ALA A 33 -8.99 3.13 -6.83
C ALA A 33 -8.22 2.19 -5.89
N ILE A 34 -6.94 1.91 -6.19
CA ILE A 34 -6.03 1.11 -5.37
C ILE A 34 -5.84 1.76 -4.00
N ALA A 35 -5.49 3.06 -3.97
CA ALA A 35 -5.30 3.78 -2.73
C ALA A 35 -6.60 3.87 -1.91
N GLY A 36 -7.75 4.06 -2.57
CA GLY A 36 -9.06 4.03 -1.95
C GLY A 36 -9.36 2.69 -1.27
N HIS A 37 -9.06 1.57 -1.94
CA HIS A 37 -9.20 0.23 -1.38
C HIS A 37 -8.32 0.04 -0.14
N ILE A 38 -7.02 0.32 -0.25
CA ILE A 38 -6.06 0.24 0.86
C ILE A 38 -6.55 1.10 2.03
N ASN A 39 -6.96 2.35 1.78
CA ASN A 39 -7.41 3.25 2.82
C ASN A 39 -8.70 2.81 3.53
N LYS A 40 -9.57 2.08 2.84
CA LYS A 40 -10.85 1.61 3.36
C LYS A 40 -10.72 0.32 4.16
N PHE A 41 -9.87 -0.61 3.72
CA PHE A 41 -9.83 -1.98 4.26
C PHE A 41 -8.62 -2.25 5.14
N TRP A 42 -7.54 -1.45 5.05
CA TRP A 42 -6.36 -1.67 5.87
C TRP A 42 -6.38 -0.81 7.12
N THR A 43 -5.87 -1.38 8.21
CA THR A 43 -5.68 -0.64 9.47
C THR A 43 -4.60 0.44 9.31
N PRO A 44 -4.57 1.47 10.19
CA PRO A 44 -3.51 2.48 10.18
C PRO A 44 -2.10 1.88 10.22
N LYS A 45 -1.88 0.83 11.03
CA LYS A 45 -0.60 0.13 11.16
C LYS A 45 -0.18 -0.55 9.86
N MET A 46 -1.09 -1.28 9.20
CA MET A 46 -0.79 -1.94 7.93
C MET A 46 -0.40 -0.94 6.84
N ARG A 47 -1.02 0.25 6.82
CA ARG A 47 -0.65 1.32 5.88
C ARG A 47 0.76 1.85 6.15
N GLU A 48 1.13 2.02 7.42
CA GLU A 48 2.49 2.44 7.80
C GLU A 48 3.52 1.38 7.40
N GLU A 49 3.27 0.11 7.71
CA GLU A 49 4.16 -1.01 7.37
C GLU A 49 4.34 -1.15 5.86
N PHE A 50 3.27 -0.99 5.08
CA PHE A 50 3.38 -0.98 3.62
C PHE A 50 4.16 0.21 3.08
N LEU A 51 3.94 1.41 3.60
CA LEU A 51 4.70 2.59 3.19
C LEU A 51 6.19 2.45 3.56
N CYS A 52 6.49 1.86 4.73
CA CYS A 52 7.84 1.52 5.15
C CYS A 52 8.47 0.50 4.20
N ALA A 53 7.80 -0.61 3.95
CA ALA A 53 8.23 -1.66 3.03
C ALA A 53 8.44 -1.15 1.60
N ALA A 54 7.66 -0.16 1.18
CA ALA A 54 7.73 0.47 -0.13
C ALA A 54 8.75 1.62 -0.20
N THR A 55 9.36 2.04 0.91
CA THR A 55 10.35 3.13 0.92
C THR A 55 11.63 2.67 0.22
N GLY A 56 12.20 3.51 -0.64
CA GLY A 56 13.47 3.23 -1.32
C GLY A 56 13.40 2.19 -2.45
N ARG A 57 12.20 1.76 -2.84
CA ARG A 57 11.97 0.83 -3.96
C ARG A 57 10.87 1.31 -4.90
N THR A 58 10.98 0.88 -6.15
CA THR A 58 9.90 0.99 -7.14
C THR A 58 8.94 -0.19 -6.96
N LEU A 59 7.63 0.09 -6.92
CA LEU A 59 6.60 -0.95 -6.89
C LEU A 59 6.12 -1.27 -8.30
N GLU A 60 6.07 -2.55 -8.64
CA GLU A 60 5.39 -3.03 -9.83
C GLU A 60 4.03 -3.61 -9.43
N PRO A 61 2.93 -3.32 -10.16
CA PRO A 61 2.86 -2.55 -11.42
C PRO A 61 2.84 -1.01 -11.21
N PRO A 62 3.09 -0.18 -12.26
CA PRO A 62 3.19 1.29 -12.12
C PRO A 62 1.99 1.99 -11.45
N PRO A 63 0.73 1.56 -11.65
CA PRO A 63 -0.40 2.14 -10.92
C PRO A 63 -0.31 1.96 -9.40
N LEU A 64 0.33 0.91 -8.92
CA LEU A 64 0.56 0.68 -7.50
C LEU A 64 1.61 1.65 -6.93
N ASP A 65 2.70 1.90 -7.67
CA ASP A 65 3.71 2.87 -7.26
C ASP A 65 3.11 4.28 -7.15
N ALA A 66 2.27 4.65 -8.13
CA ALA A 66 1.51 5.91 -8.09
C ALA A 66 0.52 5.95 -6.92
N ALA A 67 -0.17 4.84 -6.63
CA ALA A 67 -1.13 4.76 -5.52
C ALA A 67 -0.50 5.00 -4.15
N ARG A 68 0.80 4.68 -3.96
CA ARG A 68 1.53 4.91 -2.70
C ARG A 68 1.41 6.35 -2.20
N ALA A 69 1.44 7.33 -3.09
CA ALA A 69 1.34 8.75 -2.74
C ALA A 69 -0.05 9.15 -2.21
N LEU A 70 -1.07 8.33 -2.47
CA LEU A 70 -2.47 8.56 -2.10
C LEU A 70 -2.90 7.76 -0.86
N VAL A 71 -2.05 6.86 -0.36
CA VAL A 71 -2.31 6.10 0.87
C VAL A 71 -2.20 7.04 2.07
N LYS A 72 -3.25 7.07 2.90
CA LYS A 72 -3.34 7.92 4.09
C LYS A 72 -2.37 7.39 5.15
N ARG A 73 -1.50 8.27 5.64
CA ARG A 73 -0.72 8.04 6.86
C ARG A 73 -1.62 8.16 8.08
N ARG A 74 -1.25 7.50 9.18
CA ARG A 74 -1.90 7.72 10.47
C ARG A 74 -1.87 9.22 10.75
N LYS A 75 -3.03 9.82 11.04
CA LYS A 75 -3.04 11.13 11.68
C LYS A 75 -2.50 10.91 13.09
N ALA A 76 -1.38 11.54 13.41
CA ALA A 76 -1.00 11.67 14.81
C ALA A 76 -2.14 12.43 15.49
N GLU A 77 -2.91 11.74 16.33
CA GLU A 77 -3.79 12.43 17.27
C GLU A 77 -2.85 13.11 18.26
N VAL A 78 -2.65 14.41 18.04
CA VAL A 78 -2.00 15.28 19.02
C VAL A 78 -3.02 15.42 20.15
N PHE A 79 -2.75 14.74 21.27
CA PHE A 79 -3.45 14.90 22.54
C PHE A 79 -2.93 16.15 23.26
#